data_AF-A0A1R3JKD3-F1
#
_entry.id   AF-A0A1R3JKD3-F1
#
_cell.length_a   1.000
_cell.length_b   1.000
_cell.length_c   1.000
_cell.angle_alpha   90.00
_cell.angle_beta   90.00
_cell.angle_gamma   90.00
#
_symmetry.space_group_name_H-M   'P 1'
#
loop_
_entity.id
_entity.type
_entity.pdbx_description
1 polymer ?
#
loop_
_entity_poly.entity_id
_entity_poly.type
_entity_poly.pdbx_seq_one_letter_code
_entity_poly.pdbx_strand_id
1 'polypeptide(L)'
;MSQISQLQQLRKMAEAYYESASRKVKKAADTFFKEMDFDDNEVVELSEFMEFMREEPNIAVQYTSCHFFHFLCKLNKNHLDFLDVMTLFYIIQSGRPFCATCGDFIMDTYFCCTQCFFSRQKRYCVCFKCYEQKEYRNHDHPGDQFLDNFAFLEFCKRNHHDTRPSSSYQMITDKNDGTLAIPPQPTSKLDKRKREKLSKALEKVVSLIHIGGAIAQISTCSIQ
;
A
#
# COMPACT_ATOMS: atom_id res chain seq x y z
N MET A 1 -21.64 7.31 -6.66
CA MET A 1 -20.97 7.77 -5.43
C MET A 1 -19.90 8.78 -5.83
N SER A 2 -19.71 9.86 -5.07
CA SER A 2 -18.63 10.81 -5.36
C SER A 2 -17.29 10.27 -4.85
N GLN A 3 -16.17 10.66 -5.45
CA GLN A 3 -14.84 10.25 -4.96
C GLN A 3 -14.63 10.62 -3.47
N ILE A 4 -15.20 11.74 -3.01
CA ILE A 4 -15.13 12.16 -1.61
C ILE A 4 -15.79 11.11 -0.70
N SER A 5 -16.96 10.60 -1.06
CA SER A 5 -17.65 9.56 -0.27
C SER A 5 -16.86 8.25 -0.17
N GLN A 6 -16.20 7.82 -1.26
CA GLN A 6 -15.34 6.64 -1.26
C GLN A 6 -14.10 6.85 -0.39
N LEU A 7 -13.47 8.03 -0.45
CA LEU A 7 -12.31 8.35 0.37
C LEU A 7 -12.68 8.44 1.86
N GLN A 8 -13.85 8.99 2.20
CA GLN A 8 -14.36 8.98 3.58
C GLN A 8 -14.55 7.55 4.10
N GLN A 9 -15.08 6.65 3.28
CA GLN A 9 -15.23 5.24 3.65
C GLN A 9 -13.87 4.57 3.85
N LEU A 10 -12.88 4.88 2.99
CA LEU A 10 -11.53 4.38 3.11
C LEU A 10 -10.85 4.85 4.41
N ARG A 11 -11.03 6.12 4.78
CA ARG A 11 -10.54 6.69 6.05
C ARG A 11 -11.17 6.00 7.26
N LYS A 12 -12.49 5.81 7.27
CA LYS A 12 -13.19 5.06 8.34
C LYS A 12 -12.71 3.62 8.46
N MET A 13 -12.41 2.98 7.31
CA MET A 13 -11.86 1.63 7.30
C MET A 13 -10.46 1.63 7.93
N ALA A 14 -9.58 2.56 7.54
CA ALA A 14 -8.25 2.68 8.11
C ALA A 14 -8.28 2.94 9.63
N GLU A 15 -9.18 3.80 10.09
CA GLU A 15 -9.43 4.06 11.51
C GLU A 15 -9.82 2.76 12.25
N ALA A 16 -10.81 2.01 11.74
CA ALA A 16 -11.22 0.75 12.35
C ALA A 16 -10.09 -0.30 12.39
N TYR A 17 -9.26 -0.37 11.33
CA TYR A 17 -8.06 -1.22 11.32
C TYR A 17 -7.04 -0.76 12.36
N TYR A 18 -6.78 0.55 12.46
CA TYR A 18 -5.86 1.10 13.44
C TYR A 18 -6.34 0.82 14.87
N GLU A 19 -7.61 1.08 15.18
CA GLU A 19 -8.18 0.87 16.52
C GLU A 19 -8.11 -0.59 16.98
N SER A 20 -8.39 -1.53 16.07
CA SER A 20 -8.32 -2.96 16.32
C SER A 20 -6.91 -3.55 16.25
N ALA A 21 -5.92 -2.76 15.80
CA ALA A 21 -4.56 -3.25 15.60
C ALA A 21 -3.85 -3.56 16.92
N SER A 22 -2.91 -4.52 16.85
CA SER A 22 -1.99 -4.81 17.95
C SER A 22 -1.16 -3.58 18.35
N ARG A 23 -0.70 -3.54 19.61
CA ARG A 23 0.18 -2.45 20.10
C ARG A 23 1.41 -2.23 19.22
N LYS A 24 1.94 -3.30 18.61
CA LYS A 24 3.11 -3.23 17.71
C LYS A 24 2.79 -2.48 16.42
N VAL A 25 1.61 -2.74 15.84
CA VAL A 25 1.15 -2.07 14.62
C VAL A 25 0.82 -0.62 14.92
N LYS A 26 0.08 -0.33 16.01
CA LYS A 26 -0.17 1.06 16.46
C LYS A 26 1.11 1.84 16.63
N LYS A 27 2.08 1.29 17.37
CA LYS A 27 3.40 1.93 17.57
C LYS A 27 4.12 2.21 16.26
N ALA A 28 4.04 1.31 15.27
CA ALA A 28 4.66 1.53 13.98
C ALA A 28 3.94 2.63 13.18
N ALA A 29 2.61 2.69 13.25
CA ALA A 29 1.84 3.73 12.60
C ALA A 29 2.09 5.10 13.26
N ASP A 30 2.15 5.16 14.59
CA ASP A 30 2.52 6.38 15.32
C ASP A 30 3.95 6.84 14.98
N THR A 31 4.88 5.89 14.81
CA THR A 31 6.25 6.20 14.37
C THR A 31 6.25 6.70 12.92
N PHE A 32 5.43 6.10 12.05
CA PHE A 32 5.30 6.53 10.66
C PHE A 32 4.77 7.97 10.56
N PHE A 33 3.80 8.36 11.39
CA PHE A 33 3.32 9.73 11.47
C PHE A 33 4.42 10.69 11.96
N LYS A 34 5.05 10.39 13.11
CA LYS A 34 6.08 11.25 13.73
C LYS A 34 7.35 11.41 12.92
N GLU A 35 7.66 10.45 12.06
CA GLU A 35 8.82 10.55 11.17
C GLU A 35 8.46 11.29 9.87
N MET A 36 7.17 11.49 9.58
CA MET A 36 6.69 12.26 8.42
C MET A 36 6.40 13.73 8.79
N ASP A 37 5.89 13.99 9.99
CA ASP A 37 5.73 15.32 10.60
C ASP A 37 7.07 15.75 11.22
N PHE A 38 7.86 16.55 10.50
CA PHE A 38 9.24 16.86 10.87
C PHE A 38 9.34 18.02 11.86
N ASP A 39 8.38 18.94 11.80
CA ASP A 39 8.34 20.11 12.67
C ASP A 39 7.46 19.91 13.93
N ASP A 40 6.82 18.74 14.07
CA ASP A 40 6.01 18.31 15.22
C ASP A 40 4.80 19.24 15.43
N ASN A 41 4.20 19.71 14.33
CA ASN A 41 3.05 20.63 14.33
C ASN A 41 1.69 19.89 14.29
N GLU A 42 1.71 18.57 14.39
CA GLU A 42 0.55 17.65 14.38
C GLU A 42 -0.16 17.51 13.02
N VAL A 43 0.39 18.07 11.95
CA VAL A 43 -0.07 17.89 10.57
C VAL A 43 1.12 17.62 9.64
N VAL A 44 0.84 17.06 8.47
CA VAL A 44 1.87 16.85 7.45
C VAL A 44 1.58 17.72 6.24
N GLU A 45 2.51 18.61 5.93
CA GLU A 45 2.48 19.43 4.72
C GLU A 45 3.06 18.70 3.50
N LEU A 46 2.80 19.22 2.29
CA LEU A 46 3.27 18.59 1.05
C LEU A 46 4.81 18.46 1.01
N SER A 47 5.55 19.45 1.52
CA SER A 47 7.01 19.40 1.57
C SER A 47 7.51 18.25 2.41
N GLU A 48 6.94 18.06 3.60
CA GLU A 48 7.31 17.01 4.53
C GLU A 48 6.96 15.63 3.96
N PHE A 49 5.76 15.49 3.41
CA PHE A 49 5.35 14.28 2.69
C PHE A 49 6.34 13.93 1.57
N MET A 50 6.69 14.90 0.71
CA MET A 50 7.56 14.66 -0.44
C MET A 50 9.00 14.36 -0.03
N GLU A 51 9.48 14.97 1.04
CA GLU A 51 10.80 14.70 1.61
C GLU A 51 10.85 13.29 2.22
N PHE A 52 9.87 12.95 3.07
CA PHE A 52 9.72 11.61 3.63
C PHE A 52 9.67 10.52 2.54
N MET A 53 8.81 10.72 1.53
CA MET A 53 8.60 9.75 0.46
C MET A 53 9.82 9.55 -0.43
N ARG A 54 10.64 10.59 -0.62
CA ARG A 54 11.90 10.50 -1.37
C ARG A 54 12.93 9.67 -0.60
N GLU A 55 12.89 9.73 0.72
CA GLU A 55 13.86 9.07 1.58
C GLU A 55 13.52 7.60 1.86
N GLU A 56 12.28 7.15 1.62
CA GLU A 56 11.85 5.77 1.86
C GLU A 56 11.79 4.87 0.61
N PRO A 57 12.85 4.08 0.31
CA PRO A 57 12.93 3.26 -0.90
C PRO A 57 11.95 2.09 -0.91
N ASN A 58 11.39 1.73 0.26
CA ASN A 58 10.44 0.63 0.40
C ASN A 58 9.00 1.03 0.00
N ILE A 59 8.72 2.32 -0.18
CA ILE A 59 7.42 2.80 -0.64
C ILE A 59 7.43 2.85 -2.17
N ALA A 60 6.46 2.19 -2.80
CA ALA A 60 6.37 2.21 -4.25
C ALA A 60 6.12 3.63 -4.77
N VAL A 61 6.85 4.02 -5.82
CA VAL A 61 6.84 5.36 -6.45
C VAL A 61 5.43 5.90 -6.76
N GLN A 62 4.47 5.02 -7.04
CA GLN A 62 3.07 5.40 -7.28
C GLN A 62 2.41 6.11 -6.07
N TYR A 63 2.83 5.80 -4.84
CA TYR A 63 2.34 6.47 -3.63
C TYR A 63 3.06 7.80 -3.32
N THR A 64 4.12 8.16 -4.07
CA THR A 64 4.99 9.30 -3.73
C THR A 64 4.67 10.56 -4.54
N SER A 65 3.50 10.63 -5.20
CA SER A 65 3.14 11.75 -6.07
C SER A 65 2.42 12.87 -5.32
N CYS A 66 2.67 14.13 -5.71
CA CYS A 66 1.92 15.28 -5.18
C CYS A 66 0.42 15.19 -5.48
N HIS A 67 0.04 14.60 -6.61
CA HIS A 67 -1.36 14.35 -6.94
C HIS A 67 -2.02 13.42 -5.92
N PHE A 68 -1.30 12.37 -5.48
CA PHE A 68 -1.80 11.46 -4.47
C PHE A 68 -1.87 12.10 -3.07
N PHE A 69 -0.91 12.97 -2.71
CA PHE A 69 -1.03 13.79 -1.50
C PHE A 69 -2.31 14.63 -1.52
N HIS A 70 -2.52 15.42 -2.57
CA HIS A 70 -3.73 16.24 -2.69
C HIS A 70 -5.01 15.41 -2.74
N PHE A 71 -4.95 14.20 -3.28
CA PHE A 71 -6.05 13.26 -3.21
C PHE A 71 -6.41 12.90 -1.76
N LEU A 72 -5.42 12.63 -0.91
CA LEU A 72 -5.64 12.33 0.52
C LEU A 72 -6.19 13.56 1.27
N CYS A 73 -5.70 14.76 0.96
CA CYS A 73 -6.19 16.00 1.58
C CYS A 73 -7.65 16.33 1.25
N LYS A 74 -8.32 15.64 0.31
CA LYS A 74 -9.71 15.96 -0.11
C LYS A 74 -10.73 15.92 1.04
N LEU A 75 -10.42 15.25 2.15
CA LEU A 75 -11.29 15.19 3.33
C LEU A 75 -11.08 16.34 4.31
N ASN A 76 -9.92 16.98 4.26
CA ASN A 76 -9.46 17.94 5.24
C ASN A 76 -8.97 19.22 4.55
N LYS A 77 -8.28 20.09 5.29
CA LYS A 77 -7.59 21.26 4.73
C LYS A 77 -6.38 20.77 3.91
N ASN A 78 -5.59 21.66 3.30
CA ASN A 78 -4.50 21.32 2.38
C ASN A 78 -3.28 20.59 3.03
N HIS A 79 -3.49 19.86 4.12
CA HIS A 79 -2.51 19.08 4.89
C HIS A 79 -3.14 17.74 5.31
N LEU A 80 -2.30 16.78 5.72
CA LEU A 80 -2.75 15.50 6.25
C LEU A 80 -2.75 15.56 7.78
N ASP A 81 -3.88 15.22 8.41
CA ASP A 81 -3.89 14.96 9.85
C ASP A 81 -3.41 13.53 10.17
N PHE A 82 -3.34 13.19 11.45
CA PHE A 82 -2.96 11.84 11.90
C PHE A 82 -3.75 10.73 11.19
N LEU A 83 -5.08 10.86 11.07
CA LEU A 83 -5.92 9.82 10.47
C LEU A 83 -5.80 9.77 8.94
N ASP A 84 -5.43 10.87 8.27
CA ASP A 84 -5.09 10.85 6.84
C ASP A 84 -3.81 10.06 6.63
N VAL A 85 -2.82 10.26 7.49
CA VAL A 85 -1.57 9.49 7.45
C VAL A 85 -1.82 8.02 7.83
N MET A 86 -2.75 7.72 8.74
CA MET A 86 -3.17 6.33 9.00
C MET A 86 -3.88 5.72 7.79
N THR A 87 -4.64 6.53 7.04
CA THR A 87 -5.26 6.11 5.79
C THR A 87 -4.20 5.78 4.74
N LEU A 88 -3.17 6.62 4.58
CA LEU A 88 -2.01 6.35 3.75
C LEU A 88 -1.27 5.07 4.17
N PHE A 89 -1.01 4.91 5.46
CA PHE A 89 -0.36 3.71 6.01
C PHE A 89 -1.16 2.45 5.67
N TYR A 90 -2.49 2.48 5.87
CA TYR A 90 -3.39 1.39 5.49
C TYR A 90 -3.37 1.13 3.97
N ILE A 91 -3.36 2.17 3.13
CA ILE A 91 -3.31 2.05 1.68
C ILE A 91 -2.05 1.31 1.21
N ILE A 92 -0.88 1.73 1.73
CA ILE A 92 0.41 1.10 1.43
C ILE A 92 0.40 -0.36 1.90
N GLN A 93 -0.04 -0.58 3.13
CA GLN A 93 -0.04 -1.88 3.79
C GLN A 93 -0.97 -2.90 3.13
N SER A 94 -2.18 -2.48 2.75
CA SER A 94 -3.14 -3.30 2.01
C SER A 94 -2.77 -3.47 0.53
N GLY A 95 -1.75 -2.75 0.06
CA GLY A 95 -1.25 -2.85 -1.31
C GLY A 95 -2.26 -2.40 -2.35
N ARG A 96 -3.13 -1.43 -2.03
CA ARG A 96 -4.17 -0.94 -2.95
C ARG A 96 -3.55 -0.41 -4.25
N PRO A 97 -4.04 -0.83 -5.42
CA PRO A 97 -3.37 -0.55 -6.67
C PRO A 97 -3.69 0.84 -7.22
N PHE A 98 -2.83 1.29 -8.13
CA PHE A 98 -3.13 2.34 -9.09
C PHE A 98 -3.51 1.69 -10.43
N CYS A 99 -4.36 2.35 -11.19
CA CYS A 99 -4.79 1.89 -12.50
C CYS A 99 -3.60 1.91 -13.48
N ALA A 100 -3.31 0.78 -14.10
CA ALA A 100 -2.20 0.64 -15.04
C ALA A 100 -2.41 1.44 -16.34
N THR A 101 -3.64 1.84 -16.65
CA THR A 101 -4.02 2.58 -17.86
C THR A 101 -4.10 4.10 -17.62
N CYS A 102 -4.93 4.56 -16.67
CA CYS A 102 -5.11 6.00 -16.40
C CYS A 102 -4.23 6.55 -15.27
N GLY A 103 -3.55 5.69 -14.50
CA GLY A 103 -2.70 6.11 -13.38
C GLY A 103 -3.44 6.51 -12.11
N ASP A 104 -4.78 6.52 -12.09
CA ASP A 104 -5.55 6.91 -10.91
C ASP A 104 -5.45 5.88 -9.77
N PHE A 105 -5.48 6.36 -8.53
CA PHE A 105 -5.59 5.50 -7.35
C PHE A 105 -6.95 4.79 -7.29
N ILE A 106 -6.95 3.48 -7.03
CA ILE A 106 -8.19 2.69 -6.96
C ILE A 106 -8.58 2.44 -5.51
N MET A 107 -9.67 3.09 -5.08
CA MET A 107 -10.17 3.04 -3.70
C MET A 107 -10.99 1.79 -3.36
N ASP A 108 -11.61 1.14 -4.35
CA ASP A 108 -12.58 0.07 -4.12
C ASP A 108 -12.34 -1.10 -5.08
N THR A 109 -13.28 -1.35 -5.98
CA THR A 109 -13.26 -2.46 -6.91
C THR A 109 -12.26 -2.18 -8.01
N TYR A 110 -11.32 -3.11 -8.18
CA TYR A 110 -10.37 -3.13 -9.29
C TYR A 110 -10.41 -4.49 -9.95
N PHE A 111 -10.01 -4.52 -11.22
CA PHE A 111 -9.81 -5.75 -11.98
C PHE A 111 -8.32 -6.00 -12.13
N CYS A 112 -7.86 -7.22 -11.87
CA CYS A 112 -6.45 -7.58 -11.99
C CYS A 112 -6.27 -8.74 -12.95
N CYS A 113 -5.24 -8.64 -13.79
CA CYS A 113 -4.75 -9.76 -14.59
C CYS A 113 -4.18 -10.84 -13.65
N THR A 114 -4.77 -12.04 -13.71
CA THR A 114 -4.37 -13.15 -12.85
C THR A 114 -2.91 -13.56 -13.05
N GLN A 115 -2.41 -13.54 -14.29
CA GLN A 115 -1.02 -13.89 -14.61
C GLN A 115 -0.04 -12.89 -14.00
N CYS A 116 -0.29 -11.59 -14.21
CA CYS A 116 0.54 -10.53 -13.66
C CYS A 116 0.52 -10.50 -12.12
N PHE A 117 -0.59 -10.90 -11.48
CA PHE A 117 -0.69 -10.93 -10.02
C PHE A 117 0.32 -11.89 -9.39
N PHE A 118 0.50 -13.10 -9.94
CA PHE A 118 1.44 -14.09 -9.42
C PHE A 118 2.86 -13.93 -9.95
N SER A 119 3.05 -13.11 -10.97
CA SER A 119 4.37 -12.84 -11.53
C SER A 119 5.24 -12.05 -10.53
N ARG A 120 6.57 -12.18 -10.65
CA ARG A 120 7.53 -11.32 -9.93
C ARG A 120 7.52 -9.86 -10.42
N GLN A 121 6.80 -9.56 -11.49
CA GLN A 121 6.72 -8.23 -12.08
C GLN A 121 5.62 -7.39 -11.41
N LYS A 122 5.42 -6.16 -11.90
CA LYS A 122 4.40 -5.26 -11.39
C LYS A 122 2.99 -5.81 -11.66
N ARG A 123 2.14 -5.82 -10.63
CA ARG A 123 0.70 -6.14 -10.76
C ARG A 123 0.06 -5.25 -11.83
N TYR A 124 -0.72 -5.86 -12.72
CA TYR A 124 -1.52 -5.15 -13.71
C TYR A 124 -2.98 -5.09 -13.23
N CYS A 125 -3.33 -3.97 -12.58
CA CYS A 125 -4.68 -3.70 -12.10
C CYS A 125 -5.28 -2.51 -12.85
N VAL A 126 -6.57 -2.55 -13.16
CA VAL A 126 -7.31 -1.46 -13.78
C VAL A 126 -8.56 -1.11 -12.98
N CYS A 127 -8.95 0.17 -13.02
CA CYS A 127 -10.17 0.65 -12.40
C CYS A 127 -11.40 0.19 -13.20
N PHE A 128 -12.59 0.26 -12.59
CA PHE A 128 -13.85 -0.10 -13.26
C PHE A 128 -14.05 0.64 -14.59
N LYS A 129 -13.78 1.96 -14.63
CA LYS A 129 -13.93 2.77 -15.84
C LYS A 129 -13.07 2.26 -17.00
N CYS A 130 -11.78 2.03 -16.76
CA CYS A 130 -10.87 1.54 -17.79
C CYS A 130 -11.16 0.08 -18.18
N TYR A 131 -11.68 -0.71 -17.24
CA TYR A 131 -12.16 -2.06 -17.55
C TYR A 131 -13.39 -2.03 -18.48
N GLU A 132 -14.40 -1.23 -18.15
CA GLU A 132 -15.63 -1.06 -18.95
C GLU A 132 -15.31 -0.57 -20.38
N GLN A 133 -14.40 0.40 -20.48
CA GLN A 133 -13.94 0.98 -21.75
C GLN A 133 -12.98 0.06 -22.51
N LYS A 134 -12.54 -1.04 -21.91
CA LYS A 134 -11.60 -2.01 -22.48
C LYS A 134 -10.23 -1.39 -22.82
N GLU A 135 -9.81 -0.41 -22.04
CA GLU A 135 -8.50 0.26 -22.17
C GLU A 135 -7.34 -0.67 -21.80
N TYR A 136 -7.62 -1.81 -21.17
CA TYR A 136 -6.65 -2.87 -20.87
C TYR A 136 -6.26 -3.72 -22.09
N ARG A 137 -6.88 -3.53 -23.26
CA ARG A 137 -6.69 -4.40 -24.44
C ARG A 137 -5.27 -4.48 -24.98
N ASN A 138 -4.44 -3.47 -24.70
CA ASN A 138 -3.02 -3.48 -25.09
C ASN A 138 -2.16 -4.31 -24.12
N HIS A 139 -2.74 -4.81 -23.03
CA HIS A 139 -2.14 -5.80 -22.16
C HIS A 139 -2.60 -7.18 -22.63
N ASP A 140 -1.67 -7.97 -23.17
CA ASP A 140 -1.94 -9.25 -23.79
C ASP A 140 -1.00 -10.32 -23.23
N HIS A 141 -1.56 -11.26 -22.47
CA HIS A 141 -1.02 -12.59 -22.32
C HIS A 141 -2.02 -13.64 -22.85
N PRO A 142 -1.52 -14.75 -23.41
CA PRO A 142 -2.36 -15.85 -23.83
C PRO A 142 -3.27 -16.34 -22.70
N GLY A 143 -4.58 -16.31 -22.93
CA GLY A 143 -5.57 -16.77 -21.94
C GLY A 143 -5.78 -15.82 -20.76
N ASP A 144 -5.45 -14.54 -20.91
CA ASP A 144 -5.60 -13.57 -19.83
C ASP A 144 -7.01 -13.49 -19.26
N GLN A 145 -7.08 -13.65 -17.94
CA GLN A 145 -8.28 -13.48 -17.18
C GLN A 145 -8.11 -12.29 -16.24
N PHE A 146 -8.99 -11.30 -16.40
CA PHE A 146 -9.15 -10.22 -15.46
C PHE A 146 -10.26 -10.56 -14.48
N LEU A 147 -9.94 -10.56 -13.19
CA LEU A 147 -10.91 -10.78 -12.12
C LEU A 147 -11.01 -9.54 -11.25
N ASP A 148 -12.22 -9.21 -10.80
CA ASP A 148 -12.38 -8.22 -9.75
C ASP A 148 -11.76 -8.71 -8.42
N ASN A 149 -11.49 -7.81 -7.50
CA ASN A 149 -10.81 -8.13 -6.25
C ASN A 149 -11.54 -9.17 -5.37
N PHE A 150 -12.87 -9.33 -5.46
CA PHE A 150 -13.59 -10.39 -4.74
C PHE A 150 -13.50 -11.73 -5.47
N ALA A 151 -13.76 -11.74 -6.77
CA ALA A 151 -13.60 -12.95 -7.60
C ALA A 151 -12.17 -13.48 -7.54
N PHE A 152 -11.17 -12.59 -7.47
CA PHE A 152 -9.78 -12.94 -7.32
C PHE A 152 -9.47 -13.66 -6.00
N LEU A 153 -10.06 -13.21 -4.88
CA LEU A 153 -9.92 -13.90 -3.58
C LEU A 153 -10.49 -15.33 -3.64
N GLU A 154 -11.65 -15.51 -4.27
CA GLU A 154 -12.25 -16.84 -4.47
C GLU A 154 -11.43 -17.71 -5.44
N PHE A 155 -10.86 -17.12 -6.49
CA PHE A 155 -9.91 -17.80 -7.38
C PHE A 155 -8.70 -18.30 -6.58
N CYS A 156 -8.04 -17.43 -5.79
CA CYS A 156 -6.92 -17.82 -4.95
C CYS A 156 -7.30 -18.94 -3.98
N LYS A 157 -8.45 -18.84 -3.30
CA LYS A 157 -8.94 -19.85 -2.35
C LYS A 157 -9.09 -21.24 -3.00
N ARG A 158 -9.65 -21.30 -4.21
CA ARG A 158 -9.83 -22.57 -4.95
C ARG A 158 -8.50 -23.17 -5.38
N ASN A 159 -7.56 -22.33 -5.80
CA ASN A 159 -6.24 -22.76 -6.27
C ASN A 159 -5.21 -22.97 -5.13
N HIS A 160 -5.52 -22.55 -3.89
CA HIS A 160 -4.66 -22.74 -2.72
C HIS A 160 -4.56 -24.21 -2.26
N HIS A 161 -5.43 -25.10 -2.76
CA HIS A 161 -5.34 -26.54 -2.44
C HIS A 161 -4.19 -27.27 -3.15
N ASP A 162 -3.60 -26.72 -4.22
CA ASP A 162 -2.57 -27.40 -5.03
C ASP A 162 -1.12 -26.96 -4.74
N THR A 163 -0.90 -26.01 -3.82
CA THR A 163 0.44 -25.53 -3.52
C THR A 163 0.67 -25.46 -2.02
N ARG A 164 1.51 -26.37 -1.48
CA ARG A 164 2.21 -26.12 -0.22
C ARG A 164 2.82 -24.71 -0.30
N PRO A 165 2.75 -23.87 0.74
CA PRO A 165 3.35 -22.56 0.69
C PRO A 165 4.86 -22.72 0.59
N SER A 166 5.43 -22.51 -0.59
CA SER A 166 6.81 -22.08 -0.68
C SER A 166 6.88 -20.72 0.01
N SER A 167 7.44 -20.73 1.21
CA SER A 167 7.94 -19.56 1.91
C SER A 167 8.94 -18.82 1.02
N SER A 168 8.44 -17.98 0.11
CA SER A 168 9.28 -17.11 -0.73
C SER A 168 8.52 -15.87 -1.22
N TYR A 169 7.99 -15.08 -0.29
CA TYR A 169 8.14 -13.63 -0.42
C TYR A 169 9.45 -13.24 0.27
N GLN A 170 10.56 -13.68 -0.31
CA GLN A 170 11.82 -12.97 -0.14
C GLN A 170 11.76 -11.80 -1.11
N MET A 171 11.64 -10.60 -0.55
CA MET A 171 11.84 -9.35 -1.27
C MET A 171 13.19 -9.44 -2.01
N ILE A 172 13.13 -9.19 -3.31
CA ILE A 172 14.28 -9.12 -4.20
C ILE A 172 15.17 -7.97 -3.68
N THR A 173 16.29 -8.32 -3.03
CA THR A 173 17.42 -7.40 -2.91
C THR A 173 18.30 -7.62 -4.14
N ASP A 174 17.95 -6.97 -5.25
CA ASP A 174 18.87 -6.91 -6.39
C ASP A 174 20.00 -5.96 -6.03
N LYS A 175 21.09 -6.55 -5.56
CA LYS A 175 22.42 -5.96 -5.69
C LYS A 175 22.83 -6.13 -7.15
N ASN A 176 22.92 -5.03 -7.89
CA ASN A 176 23.97 -4.95 -8.90
C ASN A 176 24.52 -3.53 -9.01
N ASP A 177 25.84 -3.54 -9.03
CA ASP A 177 26.79 -2.44 -9.04
C ASP A 177 26.75 -1.71 -10.39
N GLY A 178 26.93 -0.40 -10.34
CA GLY A 178 26.77 0.49 -11.48
C GLY A 178 26.91 1.95 -11.06
N THR A 179 28.13 2.33 -10.71
CA THR A 179 28.56 3.72 -10.43
C THR A 179 28.16 4.64 -11.58
N LEU A 180 27.60 5.83 -11.29
CA LEU A 180 27.84 7.09 -12.02
C LEU A 180 27.27 8.31 -11.24
N ALA A 181 28.19 9.15 -10.78
CA ALA A 181 28.17 10.59 -10.45
C ALA A 181 26.99 11.25 -9.68
N ILE A 182 27.35 11.85 -8.53
CA ILE A 182 26.56 12.74 -7.66
C ILE A 182 26.72 14.21 -8.12
N PRO A 183 25.67 15.04 -8.03
CA PRO A 183 25.85 16.43 -7.55
C PRO A 183 24.77 16.85 -6.52
N PRO A 184 24.95 17.99 -5.81
CA PRO A 184 25.15 18.08 -4.36
C PRO A 184 23.88 18.10 -3.49
N GLN A 185 24.07 17.76 -2.21
CA GLN A 185 23.09 17.85 -1.12
C GLN A 185 22.62 19.29 -0.82
N PRO A 186 21.39 19.40 -0.31
CA PRO A 186 21.09 20.21 0.87
C PRO A 186 20.64 19.34 2.05
N THR A 187 20.88 19.86 3.24
CA THR A 187 20.83 19.22 4.55
C THR A 187 19.42 18.89 5.04
N SER A 188 19.05 17.61 5.13
CA SER A 188 17.94 17.12 5.97
C SER A 188 18.50 16.40 7.20
N LYS A 189 18.09 16.83 8.39
CA LYS A 189 18.53 16.24 9.68
C LYS A 189 17.63 15.06 10.09
N LEU A 190 17.37 14.12 9.19
CA LEU A 190 16.84 12.82 9.60
C LEU A 190 18.02 11.86 9.79
N ASP A 191 18.35 11.55 11.04
CA ASP A 191 19.43 10.63 11.40
C ASP A 191 19.26 9.31 10.64
N LYS A 192 20.30 8.91 9.88
CA LYS A 192 20.37 7.64 9.14
C LYS A 192 19.89 6.44 9.97
N ARG A 193 20.12 6.47 11.28
CA ARG A 193 19.70 5.45 12.23
C ARG A 193 18.18 5.40 12.49
N LYS A 194 17.49 6.54 12.40
CA LYS A 194 16.01 6.60 12.46
C LYS A 194 15.40 6.00 11.20
N ARG A 195 15.93 6.35 10.02
CA ARG A 195 15.52 5.79 8.71
C ARG A 195 15.61 4.27 8.66
N GLU A 196 16.77 3.72 9.05
CA GLU A 196 16.95 2.25 9.06
C GLU A 196 16.01 1.55 10.06
N LYS A 197 15.62 2.22 11.15
CA LYS A 197 14.63 1.70 12.10
C LYS A 197 13.21 1.76 11.55
N LEU A 198 12.84 2.82 10.83
CA LEU A 198 11.53 2.97 10.22
C LEU A 198 11.37 2.00 9.06
N SER A 199 12.32 1.94 8.13
CA SER A 199 12.36 0.96 7.05
C SER A 199 12.24 -0.47 7.59
N LYS A 200 13.04 -0.85 8.61
CA LYS A 200 12.89 -2.16 9.28
C LYS A 200 11.56 -2.33 10.01
N ALA A 201 10.96 -1.27 10.55
CA ALA A 201 9.66 -1.33 11.20
C ALA A 201 8.53 -1.50 10.19
N LEU A 202 8.58 -0.79 9.06
CA LEU A 202 7.67 -0.92 7.93
C LEU A 202 7.79 -2.32 7.32
N GLU A 203 8.99 -2.82 7.05
CA GLU A 203 9.21 -4.19 6.57
C GLU A 203 8.72 -5.25 7.57
N LYS A 204 9.03 -5.08 8.86
CA LYS A 204 8.53 -5.97 9.91
C LYS A 204 7.02 -5.90 10.04
N VAL A 205 6.39 -4.76 9.83
CA VAL A 205 4.93 -4.65 9.92
C VAL A 205 4.28 -5.24 8.68
N VAL A 206 4.78 -4.92 7.48
CA VAL A 206 4.37 -5.52 6.20
C VAL A 206 4.46 -7.04 6.22
N SER A 207 5.48 -7.62 6.86
CA SER A 207 5.59 -9.08 7.04
C SER A 207 4.70 -9.66 8.16
N LEU A 208 4.22 -8.83 9.09
CA LEU A 208 3.35 -9.27 10.20
C LEU A 208 1.86 -9.19 9.88
N ILE A 209 1.45 -8.40 8.89
CA ILE A 209 0.09 -8.50 8.37
C ILE A 209 0.04 -9.64 7.36
N HIS A 210 0.02 -10.86 7.90
CA HIS A 210 -0.93 -11.80 7.36
C HIS A 210 -2.31 -11.14 7.56
N ILE A 211 -2.82 -10.45 6.53
CA ILE A 211 -4.19 -9.91 6.51
C ILE A 211 -5.25 -11.04 6.55
N GLY A 212 -4.84 -12.30 6.72
CA GLY A 212 -5.61 -13.32 7.44
C GLY A 212 -4.87 -13.64 8.73
N GLY A 213 -5.38 -13.14 9.86
CA GLY A 213 -4.71 -13.28 11.15
C GLY A 213 -4.29 -14.72 11.45
N ALA A 214 -3.36 -14.85 12.39
CA ALA A 214 -3.30 -16.04 13.21
C ALA A 214 -4.68 -16.28 13.84
N ILE A 215 -5.53 -17.03 13.14
CA ILE A 215 -6.52 -17.89 13.75
C ILE A 215 -5.72 -19.10 14.25
N ALA A 216 -4.87 -18.87 15.23
CA ALA A 216 -4.44 -19.93 16.12
C ALA A 216 -5.52 -19.98 17.19
N GLN A 217 -6.32 -21.06 17.14
CA GLN A 217 -7.46 -21.39 18.01
C GLN A 217 -8.82 -20.80 17.61
N ILE A 218 -9.39 -21.29 16.50
CA ILE A 218 -10.78 -21.75 16.58
C ILE A 218 -10.70 -23.10 17.27
N SER A 219 -10.87 -23.10 18.59
CA SER A 219 -11.48 -24.26 19.24
C SER A 219 -12.84 -24.43 18.55
N THR A 220 -13.10 -25.62 18.05
CA THR A 220 -14.30 -26.02 17.32
C THR A 220 -15.56 -25.50 18.02
N CYS A 221 -16.14 -24.41 17.50
CA CYS A 221 -17.48 -24.01 17.87
C CYS A 221 -18.41 -25.02 17.19
N SER A 222 -18.79 -26.05 17.94
CA SER A 222 -19.81 -27.00 17.52
C SER A 222 -21.13 -26.24 17.55
N ILE A 223 -21.70 -26.00 16.37
CA ILE A 223 -23.08 -25.57 16.25
C ILE A 223 -23.92 -26.83 16.51
N GLN A 224 -24.53 -26.90 17.68
CA GLN A 224 -25.68 -27.78 17.96
C GLN A 224 -26.97 -27.06 17.57
#